data_AF-A0A920W5K2-F1
#
_entry.id   AF-A0A920W5K2-F1
#
_cell.length_a   1.000
_cell.length_b   1.000
_cell.length_c   1.000
_cell.angle_alpha   90.00
_cell.angle_beta   90.00
_cell.angle_gamma   90.00
#
_symmetry.space_group_name_H-M   'P 1'
#
loop_
_entity.id
_entity.type
_entity.pdbx_description
1 polymer ?
#
loop_
_entity_poly.entity_id
_entity_poly.type
_entity_poly.pdbx_seq_one_letter_code
_entity_poly.pdbx_strand_id
1 'polypeptide(L)' 'MFAERFLTGDQQARDDYLAVLSAGGSRYAYELLQEYGIDLATDAPYDALISRMDRVMDEIEVILDRQAN' A
#
# COMPACT_ATOMS: atom_id res chain seq x y z
N MET A 1 -0.40 1.27 -3.74
CA MET A 1 0.63 0.50 -2.97
C MET A 1 0.51 -1.02 -3.23
N PHE A 2 1.53 -1.85 -2.90
CA PHE A 2 1.45 -3.32 -3.05
C PHE A 2 0.19 -3.92 -2.42
N ALA A 3 -0.10 -3.54 -1.16
CA ALA A 3 -1.24 -4.06 -0.41
C ALA A 3 -2.58 -3.76 -1.10
N GLU A 4 -2.78 -2.55 -1.60
CA GLU A 4 -4.02 -2.18 -2.29
C GLU A 4 -4.18 -2.95 -3.61
N ARG A 5 -3.11 -3.00 -4.42
CA ARG A 5 -3.12 -3.79 -5.67
C ARG A 5 -3.45 -5.25 -5.36
N PHE A 6 -2.79 -5.83 -4.36
CA PHE A 6 -3.04 -7.21 -3.94
C PHE A 6 -4.49 -7.43 -3.49
N LEU A 7 -5.05 -6.53 -2.68
CA LEU A 7 -6.46 -6.59 -2.25
C LEU A 7 -7.46 -6.48 -3.40
N THR A 8 -7.09 -5.83 -4.51
CA THR A 8 -7.90 -5.77 -5.74
C THR A 8 -7.78 -7.01 -6.64
N GLY A 9 -7.02 -8.03 -6.22
CA GLY A 9 -6.83 -9.28 -6.97
C GLY A 9 -5.65 -9.25 -7.95
N ASP A 10 -4.78 -8.24 -7.88
CA ASP A 10 -3.56 -8.17 -8.69
C ASP A 10 -2.54 -9.22 -8.20
N GLN A 11 -2.42 -10.32 -8.95
CA GLN A 11 -1.45 -11.38 -8.65
C GLN A 11 0.00 -10.91 -8.89
N GLN A 12 0.23 -9.95 -9.78
CA GLN A 12 1.56 -9.39 -10.01
C GLN A 12 2.02 -8.62 -8.77
N ALA A 13 1.12 -7.93 -8.07
CA ALA A 13 1.46 -7.23 -6.83
C ALA A 13 1.97 -8.16 -5.72
N ARG A 14 1.50 -9.42 -5.68
CA ARG A 14 2.04 -10.45 -4.79
C ARG A 14 3.49 -10.76 -5.16
N ASP A 15 3.73 -11.00 -6.45
CA ASP A 15 5.03 -11.43 -6.95
C ASP A 15 6.06 -10.31 -6.82
N ASP A 16 5.68 -9.07 -7.11
CA ASP A 16 6.47 -7.86 -6.87
C ASP A 16 6.86 -7.74 -5.39
N TYR A 17 5.89 -7.90 -4.47
CA TYR A 17 6.15 -7.84 -3.03
C TYR A 17 7.09 -8.95 -2.57
N LEU A 18 6.91 -10.18 -3.05
CA LEU A 18 7.79 -11.30 -2.73
C LEU A 18 9.19 -11.11 -3.29
N ALA A 19 9.35 -10.49 -4.45
CA ALA A 19 10.65 -10.17 -5.03
C ALA A 19 11.39 -9.13 -4.18
N VAL A 20 10.69 -8.10 -3.69
CA VAL A 20 11.24 -7.12 -2.74
C VAL A 20 11.72 -7.82 -1.46
N LEU A 21 10.90 -8.68 -0.85
CA LEU A 21 11.29 -9.42 0.36
C LEU A 21 12.48 -10.36 0.12
N SER A 22 12.50 -11.05 -1.02
CA SER A 22 13.52 -12.02 -1.37
C SER A 22 14.89 -11.37 -1.66
N ALA A 23 14.91 -10.11 -2.08
CA ALA A 23 16.15 -9.35 -2.26
C ALA A 23 16.88 -9.06 -0.93
N GLY A 24 16.18 -9.09 0.20
CA GLY A 24 16.76 -8.85 1.52
C GLY A 24 17.59 -7.56 1.58
N GLY A 25 18.75 -7.61 2.23
CA GLY A 25 19.70 -6.48 2.32
C GLY A 25 20.74 -6.42 1.20
N SER A 26 20.57 -7.18 0.11
CA SER A 26 21.57 -7.25 -0.96
C SER A 26 21.59 -6.02 -1.87
N ARG A 27 20.52 -5.20 -1.85
CA ARG A 27 20.34 -3.99 -2.65
C ARG A 27 19.83 -2.85 -1.79
N TYR A 28 19.99 -1.61 -2.26
CA TYR A 28 19.45 -0.44 -1.57
C TYR A 28 17.92 -0.44 -1.62
N ALA A 29 17.28 -0.24 -0.47
CA ALA A 29 15.84 -0.43 -0.32
C ALA A 29 15.00 0.51 -1.22
N TYR A 30 15.45 1.74 -1.42
CA TYR A 30 14.75 2.70 -2.27
C TYR A 30 14.75 2.28 -3.75
N GLU A 31 15.91 1.90 -4.29
CA GLU A 31 16.04 1.45 -5.69
C GLU A 31 15.19 0.22 -5.95
N LEU A 32 15.17 -0.70 -4.98
CA LEU A 32 14.34 -1.89 -5.01
C LEU A 32 12.84 -1.55 -5.06
N LEU A 33 12.37 -0.64 -4.21
CA LEU A 33 10.96 -0.22 -4.24
C LEU A 33 10.61 0.49 -5.55
N GLN A 34 11.50 1.34 -6.06
CA GLN A 34 11.32 2.05 -7.31
C GLN A 34 11.22 1.10 -8.52
N GLU A 35 12.07 0.06 -8.57
CA GLU A 35 12.05 -1.00 -9.60
C GLU A 35 10.68 -1.69 -9.68
N TYR A 36 10.03 -1.91 -8.53
CA TYR A 36 8.72 -2.55 -8.43
C TYR A 36 7.55 -1.56 -8.37
N GLY A 37 7.77 -0.32 -8.84
CA GLY A 37 6.71 0.66 -9.06
C GLY A 37 6.30 1.48 -7.83
N ILE A 38 7.12 1.50 -6.77
CA ILE A 38 6.94 2.37 -5.60
C ILE A 38 8.09 3.36 -5.54
N ASP A 39 7.89 4.54 -6.14
CA ASP A 39 8.87 5.63 -6.09
C ASP A 39 8.59 6.58 -4.92
N LEU A 40 9.36 6.42 -3.85
CA LEU A 40 9.26 7.25 -2.64
C LEU A 40 9.74 8.70 -2.81
N ALA A 41 10.33 9.07 -3.96
CA ALA A 41 10.68 10.46 -4.27
C ALA A 41 9.54 11.22 -4.97
N THR A 42 8.39 10.57 -5.16
CA THR A 42 7.18 11.18 -5.73
C THR A 42 6.08 11.30 -4.68
N ASP A 43 5.05 12.09 -4.98
CA ASP A 43 3.91 12.29 -4.07
C ASP A 43 3.00 11.05 -3.99
N ALA A 44 2.98 10.23 -5.05
CA ALA A 44 2.00 9.15 -5.22
C ALA A 44 1.94 8.12 -4.06
N PRO A 45 3.06 7.64 -3.46
CA PRO A 45 2.99 6.73 -2.32
C PRO A 45 2.40 7.38 -1.07
N TYR A 46 2.60 8.68 -0.90
CA TYR A 46 2.08 9.44 0.23
C TYR A 46 0.59 9.73 0.07
N ASP A 47 0.16 10.10 -1.14
CA ASP A 47 -1.26 10.27 -1.47
C ASP A 47 -2.05 8.98 -1.27
N ALA A 48 -1.47 7.84 -1.67
CA ALA A 48 -2.08 6.53 -1.45
C ALA A 48 -2.21 6.19 0.05
N LEU A 49 -1.20 6.54 0.86
CA LEU A 49 -1.24 6.36 2.32
C LEU A 49 -2.35 7.20 2.94
N ILE A 50 -2.42 8.50 2.62
CA ILE A 50 -3.45 9.43 3.12
C ILE A 50 -4.84 8.93 2.72
N SER A 51 -5.03 8.56 1.45
CA SER A 51 -6.30 8.00 0.95
C SER A 51 -6.73 6.71 1.66
N ARG A 52 -5.77 5.90 2.15
CA ARG A 52 -6.10 4.74 2.98
C ARG A 52 -6.51 5.16 4.39
N MET A 53 -5.84 6.13 4.99
CA MET A 53 -6.19 6.66 6.31
C MET A 53 -7.60 7.25 6.30
N ASP A 54 -7.94 8.05 5.29
CA ASP A 54 -9.27 8.65 5.14
C ASP A 54 -10.36 7.55 5.06
N ARG A 55 -10.17 6.54 4.21
CA ARG A 55 -11.12 5.40 4.13
C ARG A 55 -11.31 4.66 5.46
N VAL A 56 -10.25 4.50 6.25
CA VAL A 56 -10.36 3.87 7.57
C VAL A 56 -11.20 4.74 8.51
N MET A 57 -11.01 6.06 8.47
CA MET A 57 -11.81 6.99 9.28
C MET A 57 -13.28 6.96 8.87
N ASP A 58 -13.57 6.96 7.56
CA ASP A 58 -14.94 6.81 7.05
C ASP A 58 -15.60 5.51 7.54
N GLU A 59 -14.86 4.39 7.50
CA GLU A 59 -15.35 3.09 8.00
C GLU A 59 -15.67 3.15 9.51
N ILE A 60 -14.86 3.85 10.31
CA ILE A 60 -15.09 4.04 11.75
C ILE A 60 -16.37 4.85 11.98
N GLU A 61 -16.55 5.98 11.27
CA GLU A 61 -17.73 6.83 11.38
C GLU A 61 -19.01 6.06 11.06
N VAL A 62 -19.01 5.27 9.98
CA VAL A 62 -20.15 4.41 9.60
C VAL A 62 -20.47 3.38 10.68
N ILE A 63 -19.46 2.80 11.34
CA ILE A 63 -19.67 1.83 12.43
C ILE A 63 -20.30 2.53 13.64
N LEU A 64 -19.81 3.72 14.01
CA LEU A 64 -20.33 4.49 15.15
C LEU A 64 -21.79 4.91 14.92
N ASP A 65 -22.13 5.38 13.72
CA ASP A 65 -23.50 5.75 13.35
C ASP A 65 -24.47 4.56 13.43
N ARG A 66 -24.02 3.35 13.08
CA ARG A 66 -24.82 2.13 13.21
C ARG A 66 -25.03 1.69 14.66
N GLN A 67 -24.11 2.02 15.57
CA GLN A 67 -24.22 1.68 16.99
C GLN A 67 -25.10 2.68 17.77
N ALA A 68 -25.20 3.92 17.28
CA ALA A 68 -26.03 4.96 17.88
C ALA A 68 -27.53 4.83 17.56
N ASN A 69 -27.89 3.95 16.61
CA ASN A 69 -29.27 3.62 16.21
C ASN A 69 -29.70 2.26 16.77
#